data_AF-A0A840WD28-F1
#
_entry.id   AF-A0A840WD28-F1
#
_cell.length_a   1.000
_cell.length_b   1.000
_cell.length_c   1.000
_cell.angle_alpha   90.00
_cell.angle_beta   90.00
_cell.angle_gamma   90.00
#
_symmetry.space_group_name_H-M   'P 1'
#
loop_
_entity.id
_entity.type
_entity.pdbx_description
1 polymer ?
#
loop_
_entity_poly.entity_id
_entity_poly.type
_entity_poly.pdbx_seq_one_letter_code
_entity_poly.pdbx_strand_id
1 'polypeptide(L)'
;MGQRPSVRELIAEYARANRGPFTAGTLVEWFAEHYPDVAAGTVRTQLSEAARARGRGRRLLERVGTGVYRLAVGEPGGPGDPSRRSDPGEPSGQDERAEPREPGEEAVDGASRRPDLVLVGCVKGKRSTALPARDLYQGALFDGRRGYAERSGAPWYVLSARWGLVRPEEEIAPYDLYLGGCSVSYRRAWGSFVVARLAEERELGGAVVEVHAGGDYVEALRGPLREHGALLRVPLAAYPLGRTLAWYKQRRAQAGDGGDASRRPDGTADGSPVSVATADMVAGLSDRRGALTPELLRTRKQGLSVPGMYSWWVDAAGAGDLGSGLGARIEPGVVYVGQAGATRQRSGARSDNTLFGRLVGMHLGGRADFSTFRLSLAAVLVERLGATRGDEAALSEWMERHLSVVAVAAPDRDGLAELEGMVVAAMDPPLNLRHVESTSVRRRLGELRKAWRSG
;
A
#
# COMPACT_ATOMS: atom_id res chain seq x y z
N MET A 1 44.67 -24.05 -19.96
CA MET A 1 43.71 -22.93 -20.07
C MET A 1 43.11 -22.74 -18.68
N GLY A 2 43.50 -21.67 -17.97
CA GLY A 2 43.19 -21.51 -16.54
C GLY A 2 41.71 -21.23 -16.30
N GLN A 3 41.12 -21.91 -15.32
CA GLN A 3 39.72 -21.73 -14.91
C GLN A 3 39.53 -20.32 -14.32
N ARG A 4 38.54 -19.57 -14.84
CA ARG A 4 38.24 -18.20 -14.37
C ARG A 4 37.74 -18.27 -12.92
N PRO A 5 38.27 -17.45 -11.99
CA PRO A 5 37.87 -17.49 -10.59
C PRO A 5 36.38 -17.16 -10.43
N SER A 6 35.72 -17.88 -9.54
CA SER A 6 34.30 -17.70 -9.22
C SER A 6 34.05 -16.38 -8.48
N VAL A 7 32.82 -15.86 -8.56
CA VAL A 7 32.42 -14.64 -7.82
C VAL A 7 32.69 -14.77 -6.32
N ARG A 8 32.56 -15.98 -5.75
CA ARG A 8 32.86 -16.24 -4.33
C ARG A 8 34.35 -16.14 -4.03
N GLU A 9 35.22 -16.60 -4.93
CA GLU A 9 36.68 -16.49 -4.79
C GLU A 9 37.15 -15.05 -4.93
N LEU A 10 36.55 -14.30 -5.86
CA LEU A 10 36.80 -12.86 -6.03
C LEU A 10 36.35 -12.03 -4.81
N ILE A 11 35.22 -12.41 -4.17
CA ILE A 11 34.79 -11.81 -2.90
C ILE A 11 35.79 -12.11 -1.78
N ALA A 12 36.35 -13.32 -1.73
CA ALA A 12 37.38 -13.70 -0.77
C ALA A 12 38.68 -12.90 -1.00
N GLU A 13 39.07 -12.72 -2.25
CA GLU A 13 40.23 -11.91 -2.65
C GLU A 13 40.07 -10.45 -2.22
N TYR A 14 38.94 -9.82 -2.55
CA TYR A 14 38.61 -8.46 -2.13
C TYR A 14 38.66 -8.31 -0.61
N ALA A 15 38.08 -9.26 0.13
CA ALA A 15 38.07 -9.23 1.59
C ALA A 15 39.46 -9.44 2.23
N ARG A 16 40.37 -10.16 1.57
CA ARG A 16 41.76 -10.34 2.03
C ARG A 16 42.62 -9.11 1.75
N ALA A 17 42.43 -8.49 0.59
CA ALA A 17 43.11 -7.24 0.22
C ALA A 17 42.63 -6.07 1.11
N ASN A 18 41.34 -6.05 1.45
CA ASN A 18 40.71 -5.04 2.29
C ASN A 18 40.48 -5.59 3.70
N ARG A 19 41.53 -5.57 4.53
CA ARG A 19 41.53 -6.13 5.90
C ARG A 19 40.54 -5.45 6.87
N GLY A 20 39.89 -4.36 6.48
CA GLY A 20 38.88 -3.63 7.25
C GLY A 20 37.44 -4.02 6.91
N PRO A 21 36.43 -3.54 7.67
CA PRO A 21 35.03 -3.70 7.30
C PRO A 21 34.72 -3.03 5.96
N PHE A 22 33.96 -3.70 5.11
CA PHE A 22 33.51 -3.19 3.82
C PHE A 22 32.01 -3.38 3.65
N THR A 23 31.39 -2.61 2.76
CA THR A 23 29.94 -2.69 2.53
C THR A 23 29.62 -3.47 1.26
N ALA A 24 28.35 -3.87 1.11
CA ALA A 24 27.86 -4.40 -0.15
C ALA A 24 27.97 -3.37 -1.30
N GLY A 25 27.95 -2.07 -1.00
CA GLY A 25 28.12 -1.01 -1.99
C GLY A 25 29.55 -0.94 -2.50
N THR A 26 30.53 -0.84 -1.59
CA THR A 26 31.96 -0.76 -1.94
C THR A 26 32.46 -2.01 -2.67
N LEU A 27 31.93 -3.19 -2.33
CA LEU A 27 32.21 -4.42 -3.06
C LEU A 27 31.61 -4.41 -4.47
N VAL A 28 30.38 -3.91 -4.64
CA VAL A 28 29.73 -3.82 -5.95
C VAL A 28 30.44 -2.82 -6.86
N GLU A 29 30.93 -1.70 -6.32
CA GLU A 29 31.74 -0.72 -7.04
C GLU A 29 33.05 -1.34 -7.53
N TRP A 30 33.76 -2.09 -6.68
CA TRP A 30 34.98 -2.80 -7.08
C TRP A 30 34.74 -3.84 -8.18
N PHE A 31 33.64 -4.60 -8.09
CA PHE A 31 33.24 -5.54 -9.14
C PHE A 31 32.89 -4.83 -10.46
N ALA A 32 32.22 -3.67 -10.41
CA ALA A 32 31.90 -2.90 -11.60
C ALA A 32 33.17 -2.39 -12.33
N GLU A 33 34.24 -2.10 -11.58
CA GLU A 33 35.51 -1.63 -12.12
C GLU A 33 36.39 -2.77 -12.68
N HIS A 34 36.48 -3.90 -11.99
CA HIS A 34 37.42 -4.99 -12.32
C HIS A 34 36.77 -6.15 -13.09
N TYR A 35 35.45 -6.32 -12.96
CA TYR A 35 34.66 -7.43 -13.51
C TYR A 35 33.26 -6.95 -13.98
N PRO A 36 33.19 -6.01 -14.95
CA PRO A 36 31.94 -5.36 -15.35
C PRO A 36 30.88 -6.31 -15.94
N ASP A 37 31.28 -7.52 -16.33
CA ASP A 37 30.40 -8.60 -16.79
C ASP A 37 29.60 -9.26 -15.65
N VAL A 38 29.96 -9.03 -14.38
CA VAL A 38 29.27 -9.57 -13.21
C VAL A 38 28.20 -8.59 -12.73
N ALA A 39 26.93 -8.95 -12.91
CA ALA A 39 25.80 -8.13 -12.45
C ALA A 39 25.83 -7.87 -10.94
N ALA A 40 25.54 -6.63 -10.52
CA ALA A 40 25.52 -6.22 -9.11
C ALA A 40 24.59 -7.09 -8.22
N GLY A 41 23.50 -7.61 -8.79
CA GLY A 41 22.61 -8.55 -8.10
C GLY A 41 23.28 -9.88 -7.74
N THR A 42 24.15 -10.40 -8.62
CA THR A 42 24.93 -11.62 -8.41
C THR A 42 25.97 -11.42 -7.31
N VAL A 43 26.66 -10.28 -7.30
CA VAL A 43 27.63 -9.92 -6.24
C VAL A 43 26.95 -9.87 -4.87
N ARG A 44 25.79 -9.20 -4.76
CA ARG A 44 25.04 -9.09 -3.49
C ARG A 44 24.50 -10.43 -3.00
N THR A 45 24.11 -11.30 -3.92
CA THR A 45 23.65 -12.67 -3.61
C THR A 45 24.81 -13.50 -3.06
N GLN A 46 25.94 -13.52 -3.78
CA GLN A 46 27.12 -14.29 -3.38
C GLN A 46 27.77 -13.75 -2.09
N LEU A 47 27.72 -12.44 -1.84
CA LEU A 47 28.13 -11.81 -0.58
C LEU A 47 27.27 -12.30 0.60
N SER A 48 25.95 -12.36 0.40
CA SER A 48 25.01 -12.84 1.43
C SER A 48 25.24 -14.31 1.74
N GLU A 49 25.52 -15.12 0.71
CA GLU A 49 25.86 -16.54 0.86
C GLU A 49 27.27 -16.75 1.46
N ALA A 50 28.25 -15.89 1.19
CA ALA A 50 29.58 -15.94 1.80
C ALA A 50 29.56 -15.60 3.31
N ALA A 51 28.57 -14.81 3.76
CA ALA A 51 28.33 -14.48 5.16
C ALA A 51 27.47 -15.53 5.90
N ARG A 52 26.84 -16.46 5.18
CA ARG A 52 26.06 -17.58 5.72
C ARG A 52 26.92 -18.84 5.76
N ALA A 53 27.05 -19.49 6.92
CA ALA A 53 27.49 -20.88 6.96
C ALA A 53 26.30 -21.79 7.32
N ARG A 54 26.18 -22.89 6.58
CA ARG A 54 25.40 -24.08 6.94
C ARG A 54 26.39 -25.25 6.96
N GLY A 55 26.61 -25.87 8.12
CA GLY A 55 27.46 -27.07 8.27
C GLY A 55 28.95 -26.82 8.49
N ARG A 56 29.75 -27.91 8.56
CA ARG A 56 31.17 -28.03 9.00
C ARG A 56 32.23 -27.15 8.26
N GLY A 57 31.84 -26.15 7.46
CA GLY A 57 32.75 -25.22 6.79
C GLY A 57 32.87 -23.88 7.52
N ARG A 58 34.11 -23.38 7.69
CA ARG A 58 34.39 -22.06 8.29
C ARG A 58 33.73 -20.94 7.47
N ARG A 59 33.05 -20.00 8.13
CA ARG A 59 32.47 -18.80 7.51
C ARG A 59 33.58 -18.01 6.83
N LEU A 60 33.36 -17.58 5.58
CA LEU A 60 34.33 -16.75 4.84
C LEU A 60 34.28 -15.30 5.32
N LEU A 61 33.07 -14.78 5.53
CA LEU A 61 32.83 -13.41 5.97
C LEU A 61 32.01 -13.40 7.26
N GLU A 62 32.36 -12.46 8.13
CA GLU A 62 31.61 -12.09 9.31
C GLU A 62 30.84 -10.80 9.05
N ARG A 63 29.61 -10.73 9.56
CA ARG A 63 28.78 -9.52 9.46
C ARG A 63 28.95 -8.71 10.75
N VAL A 64 29.68 -7.60 10.67
CA VAL A 64 30.02 -6.75 11.81
C VAL A 64 29.05 -5.56 12.00
N GLY A 65 28.07 -5.41 11.11
CA GLY A 65 27.05 -4.36 11.18
C GLY A 65 26.03 -4.45 10.06
N THR A 66 25.09 -3.49 10.01
CA THR A 66 24.04 -3.47 8.97
C THR A 66 24.62 -3.24 7.58
N GLY A 67 24.79 -4.31 6.81
CA GLY A 67 25.35 -4.26 5.46
C GLY A 67 26.88 -4.14 5.42
N VAL A 68 27.53 -4.37 6.57
CA VAL A 68 28.99 -4.27 6.75
C VAL A 68 29.55 -5.65 7.03
N TYR A 69 30.59 -6.03 6.28
CA TYR A 69 31.20 -7.35 6.28
C TYR A 69 32.71 -7.23 6.51
N ARG A 70 33.33 -8.23 7.12
CA ARG A 70 34.78 -8.36 7.26
C ARG A 70 35.16 -9.82 7.02
N LEU A 71 36.40 -10.09 6.61
CA LEU A 71 36.95 -11.44 6.58
C LEU A 71 36.86 -12.07 7.99
N ALA A 72 36.32 -13.28 8.08
CA ALA A 72 36.26 -14.00 9.35
C ALA A 72 37.67 -14.51 9.71
N VAL A 73 38.22 -14.07 10.84
CA VAL A 73 39.46 -14.62 11.42
C VAL A 73 39.08 -15.89 12.17
N GLY A 74 39.84 -16.98 12.04
CA GLY A 74 39.59 -18.13 12.91
C GLY A 74 40.87 -18.66 13.52
N GLU A 75 40.83 -18.84 14.84
CA GLU A 75 41.83 -19.59 15.58
C GLU A 75 41.75 -21.11 15.25
N PRO A 76 42.87 -21.85 15.33
CA PRO A 76 42.89 -23.28 15.02
C PRO A 76 42.47 -24.10 16.25
N GLY A 77 41.23 -24.59 16.27
CA GLY A 77 40.78 -25.58 17.26
C GLY A 77 41.10 -27.01 16.81
N GLY A 78 41.87 -27.73 17.63
CA GLY A 78 42.28 -29.13 17.46
C GLY A 78 41.15 -30.17 17.52
N PRO A 79 41.48 -31.48 17.38
CA PRO A 79 40.56 -32.51 16.93
C PRO A 79 39.64 -33.03 18.04
N GLY A 80 38.33 -33.01 17.78
CA GLY A 80 37.32 -33.66 18.62
C GLY A 80 37.19 -35.14 18.30
N ASP A 81 37.55 -35.95 19.30
CA ASP A 81 37.46 -37.40 19.46
C ASP A 81 36.07 -38.01 19.09
N PRO A 82 36.01 -39.11 18.32
CA PRO A 82 34.78 -39.76 17.92
C PRO A 82 34.39 -40.90 18.88
N SER A 83 33.40 -40.70 19.74
CA SER A 83 32.75 -41.83 20.41
C SER A 83 31.27 -41.58 20.71
N ARG A 84 30.41 -42.18 19.88
CA ARG A 84 29.44 -43.23 20.29
C ARG A 84 28.45 -43.49 19.15
N ARG A 85 28.56 -44.71 18.61
CA ARG A 85 27.61 -45.37 17.69
C ARG A 85 26.65 -46.25 18.51
N SER A 86 25.57 -46.65 17.82
CA SER A 86 24.74 -47.86 18.01
C SER A 86 23.63 -47.75 19.06
N ASP A 87 22.38 -48.18 18.84
CA ASP A 87 21.71 -48.86 17.72
C ASP A 87 20.17 -48.85 17.95
N PRO A 88 19.33 -49.40 17.04
CA PRO A 88 17.89 -49.09 16.91
C PRO A 88 16.95 -50.06 17.64
N GLY A 89 15.69 -49.65 17.83
CA GLY A 89 14.61 -50.52 18.28
C GLY A 89 13.23 -49.98 17.90
N GLU A 90 12.60 -50.61 16.91
CA GLU A 90 11.14 -50.68 16.71
C GLU A 90 10.55 -51.73 17.69
N PRO A 91 9.25 -51.65 18.06
CA PRO A 91 8.23 -52.35 17.26
C PRO A 91 6.89 -51.60 17.05
N SER A 92 6.41 -51.73 15.81
CA SER A 92 5.04 -51.93 15.30
C SER A 92 3.78 -51.82 16.18
N GLY A 93 2.75 -51.22 15.56
CA GLY A 93 1.30 -51.54 15.70
C GLY A 93 0.47 -50.40 16.31
N GLN A 94 -0.66 -49.94 15.79
CA GLN A 94 -1.60 -50.29 14.72
C GLN A 94 -2.30 -48.95 14.34
N ASP A 95 -2.33 -48.53 13.08
CA ASP A 95 -3.44 -48.72 12.14
C ASP A 95 -4.77 -48.05 12.57
N GLU A 96 -4.88 -46.73 12.37
CA GLU A 96 -6.16 -46.08 12.04
C GLU A 96 -5.95 -45.11 10.88
N ARG A 97 -6.41 -45.55 9.71
CA ARG A 97 -6.55 -44.75 8.49
C ARG A 97 -7.63 -43.68 8.71
N ALA A 98 -7.24 -42.42 8.73
CA ALA A 98 -8.15 -41.31 8.47
C ALA A 98 -7.99 -40.90 7.00
N GLU A 99 -9.00 -41.21 6.18
CA GLU A 99 -9.09 -40.78 4.79
C GLU A 99 -9.30 -39.24 4.67
N PRO A 100 -8.91 -38.63 3.53
CA PRO A 100 -8.90 -37.18 3.37
C PRO A 100 -10.31 -36.65 3.13
N ARG A 101 -10.75 -35.70 3.97
CA ARG A 101 -11.98 -34.93 3.75
C ARG A 101 -11.66 -33.57 3.12
N GLU A 102 -12.22 -33.33 1.93
CA GLU A 102 -12.47 -32.01 1.35
C GLU A 102 -13.93 -31.95 0.89
N PRO A 103 -14.52 -30.78 0.61
CA PRO A 103 -14.51 -29.53 1.38
C PRO A 103 -15.96 -29.05 1.55
N GLY A 104 -16.43 -28.84 2.79
CA GLY A 104 -17.80 -28.39 3.00
C GLY A 104 -18.05 -27.91 4.42
N GLU A 105 -18.43 -26.64 4.53
CA GLU A 105 -19.27 -26.12 5.62
C GLU A 105 -18.72 -26.13 7.05
N GLU A 106 -17.55 -25.50 7.27
CA GLU A 106 -17.23 -24.87 8.56
C GLU A 106 -17.00 -23.37 8.37
N ALA A 107 -18.03 -22.68 7.89
CA ALA A 107 -18.08 -21.22 7.82
C ALA A 107 -19.26 -20.71 8.65
N VAL A 108 -19.26 -20.96 9.97
CA VAL A 108 -20.20 -20.25 10.86
C VAL A 108 -19.73 -19.93 12.28
N ASP A 109 -18.59 -20.41 12.80
CA ASP A 109 -18.23 -20.16 14.22
C ASP A 109 -16.96 -19.27 14.46
N GLY A 110 -16.32 -18.78 13.41
CA GLY A 110 -15.10 -17.94 13.54
C GLY A 110 -15.33 -16.45 13.84
N ALA A 111 -16.57 -15.96 13.75
CA ALA A 111 -16.87 -14.54 13.92
C ALA A 111 -16.94 -14.08 15.39
N SER A 112 -17.07 -15.02 16.33
CA SER A 112 -17.32 -14.77 17.76
C SER A 112 -16.07 -14.90 18.65
N ARG A 113 -15.03 -15.64 18.23
CA ARG A 113 -13.83 -15.89 19.04
C ARG A 113 -12.93 -14.66 19.12
N ARG A 114 -12.46 -14.27 20.31
CA ARG A 114 -11.47 -13.19 20.49
C ARG A 114 -10.15 -13.57 19.80
N PRO A 115 -9.37 -12.61 19.25
CA PRO A 115 -8.09 -12.94 18.64
C PRO A 115 -7.11 -13.41 19.73
N ASP A 116 -6.35 -14.47 19.45
CA ASP A 116 -5.25 -14.91 20.32
C ASP A 116 -4.01 -14.01 20.13
N LEU A 117 -3.93 -13.33 18.98
CA LEU A 117 -2.85 -12.43 18.58
C LEU A 117 -3.33 -11.39 17.58
N VAL A 118 -2.81 -10.16 17.69
CA VAL A 118 -3.07 -9.07 16.72
C VAL A 118 -1.78 -8.61 16.03
N LEU A 119 -1.79 -8.55 14.69
CA LEU A 119 -0.68 -8.04 13.88
C LEU A 119 -1.05 -6.71 13.22
N VAL A 120 -0.26 -5.67 13.48
CA VAL A 120 -0.51 -4.30 13.00
C VAL A 120 0.47 -3.95 11.89
N GLY A 121 -0.02 -3.64 10.69
CA GLY A 121 0.81 -3.16 9.60
C GLY A 121 1.41 -1.78 9.86
N CYS A 122 2.70 -1.61 9.58
CA CYS A 122 3.35 -0.29 9.58
C CYS A 122 2.70 0.68 8.59
N VAL A 123 3.00 1.98 8.76
CA VAL A 123 2.61 3.04 7.82
C VAL A 123 3.83 3.81 7.32
N LYS A 124 3.62 4.64 6.30
CA LYS A 124 4.69 5.42 5.70
C LYS A 124 5.25 6.46 6.67
N GLY A 125 4.36 7.18 7.37
CA GLY A 125 4.72 8.18 8.37
C GLY A 125 5.50 7.55 9.53
N LYS A 126 6.69 8.08 9.81
CA LYS A 126 7.59 7.65 10.90
C LYS A 126 8.26 8.86 11.50
N ARG A 127 8.60 8.84 12.78
CA ARG A 127 9.44 9.87 13.41
C ARG A 127 10.84 9.84 12.78
N SER A 128 11.59 10.93 12.92
CA SER A 128 12.92 11.08 12.31
C SER A 128 14.04 10.37 13.08
N THR A 129 13.76 9.90 14.30
CA THR A 129 14.72 9.20 15.17
C THR A 129 14.21 7.82 15.53
N ALA A 130 15.12 6.96 16.01
CA ALA A 130 14.76 5.66 16.54
C ALA A 130 13.86 5.83 17.77
N LEU A 131 12.81 5.02 17.84
CA LEU A 131 11.81 4.98 18.91
C LEU A 131 11.24 3.56 19.00
N PRO A 132 10.60 3.20 20.13
CA PRO A 132 9.77 2.00 20.22
C PRO A 132 8.81 1.91 19.02
N ALA A 133 8.63 0.71 18.46
CA ALA A 133 7.84 0.52 17.25
C ALA A 133 6.41 1.07 17.38
N ARG A 134 5.81 1.01 18.56
CA ARG A 134 4.48 1.60 18.83
C ARG A 134 4.44 3.12 18.74
N ASP A 135 5.57 3.80 18.92
CA ASP A 135 5.70 5.27 18.97
C ASP A 135 6.44 5.83 17.73
N LEU A 136 7.13 4.97 16.97
CA LEU A 136 7.84 5.36 15.74
C LEU A 136 6.87 5.77 14.62
N TYR A 137 5.82 4.97 14.36
CA TYR A 137 4.93 5.21 13.23
C TYR A 137 3.87 6.26 13.54
N GLN A 138 3.48 7.04 12.53
CA GLN A 138 2.60 8.19 12.69
C GLN A 138 1.41 8.14 11.73
N GLY A 139 0.26 8.59 12.22
CA GLY A 139 -0.93 8.88 11.42
C GLY A 139 -2.13 8.04 11.83
N ALA A 140 -3.34 8.56 11.54
CA ALA A 140 -4.61 8.05 12.04
C ALA A 140 -4.82 6.54 11.82
N LEU A 141 -4.30 5.99 10.71
CA LEU A 141 -4.39 4.57 10.42
C LEU A 141 -3.59 3.72 11.41
N PHE A 142 -2.36 4.12 11.72
CA PHE A 142 -1.54 3.42 12.68
C PHE A 142 -2.07 3.61 14.10
N ASP A 143 -2.51 4.83 14.44
CA ASP A 143 -3.09 5.13 15.75
C ASP A 143 -4.37 4.31 15.98
N GLY A 144 -5.23 4.17 14.96
CA GLY A 144 -6.42 3.33 15.01
C GLY A 144 -6.09 1.85 15.18
N ARG A 145 -5.12 1.33 14.41
CA ARG A 145 -4.63 -0.05 14.50
C ARG A 145 -4.05 -0.36 15.88
N ARG A 146 -3.11 0.47 16.34
CA ARG A 146 -2.46 0.37 17.65
C ARG A 146 -3.49 0.40 18.76
N GLY A 147 -4.37 1.40 18.77
CA GLY A 147 -5.37 1.53 19.81
C GLY A 147 -6.34 0.35 19.84
N TYR A 148 -6.72 -0.20 18.69
CA TYR A 148 -7.51 -1.43 18.65
C TYR A 148 -6.76 -2.63 19.23
N ALA A 149 -5.50 -2.84 18.80
CA ALA A 149 -4.67 -3.93 19.29
C ALA A 149 -4.48 -3.86 20.82
N GLU A 150 -4.16 -2.68 21.37
CA GLU A 150 -4.02 -2.46 22.82
C GLU A 150 -5.31 -2.76 23.59
N ARG A 151 -6.50 -2.40 23.04
CA ARG A 151 -7.79 -2.69 23.68
C ARG A 151 -8.24 -4.14 23.54
N SER A 152 -7.72 -4.89 22.58
CA SER A 152 -8.10 -6.30 22.37
C SER A 152 -7.73 -7.18 23.57
N GLY A 153 -6.72 -6.77 24.34
CA GLY A 153 -6.14 -7.55 25.43
C GLY A 153 -5.24 -8.71 24.96
N ALA A 154 -5.18 -8.96 23.64
CA ALA A 154 -4.28 -9.94 23.06
C ALA A 154 -2.86 -9.37 22.90
N PRO A 155 -1.83 -10.22 22.93
CA PRO A 155 -0.50 -9.83 22.48
C PRO A 155 -0.55 -9.24 21.07
N TRP A 156 0.27 -8.23 20.80
CA TRP A 156 0.31 -7.62 19.48
C TRP A 156 1.72 -7.24 19.03
N TYR A 157 1.91 -7.22 17.72
CA TYR A 157 3.20 -6.95 17.08
C TYR A 157 3.02 -6.03 15.87
N VAL A 158 4.08 -5.31 15.51
CA VAL A 158 4.12 -4.51 14.28
C VAL A 158 4.74 -5.30 13.14
N LEU A 159 4.05 -5.34 12.01
CA LEU A 159 4.57 -5.83 10.74
C LEU A 159 5.30 -4.69 10.03
N SER A 160 6.63 -4.77 10.04
CA SER A 160 7.56 -3.84 9.39
C SER A 160 8.06 -4.40 8.06
N ALA A 161 7.98 -3.62 6.98
CA ALA A 161 8.52 -4.06 5.68
C ALA A 161 10.01 -4.42 5.77
N ARG A 162 10.78 -3.68 6.59
CA ARG A 162 12.23 -3.83 6.72
C ARG A 162 12.64 -4.81 7.80
N TRP A 163 11.99 -4.71 8.96
CA TRP A 163 12.39 -5.39 10.18
C TRP A 163 11.60 -6.69 10.41
N GLY A 164 10.53 -6.93 9.66
CA GLY A 164 9.69 -8.13 9.80
C GLY A 164 8.72 -7.99 10.97
N LEU A 165 8.81 -8.91 11.93
CA LEU A 165 8.00 -8.91 13.15
C LEU A 165 8.72 -8.12 14.24
N VAL A 166 8.08 -7.08 14.78
CA VAL A 166 8.69 -6.19 15.77
C VAL A 166 7.77 -6.07 16.98
N ARG A 167 8.34 -6.14 18.19
CA ARG A 167 7.56 -5.91 19.42
C ARG A 167 7.19 -4.42 19.58
N PRO A 168 6.07 -4.08 20.22
CA PRO A 168 5.66 -2.68 20.40
C PRO A 168 6.72 -1.82 21.10
N GLU A 169 7.45 -2.39 22.06
CA GLU A 169 8.49 -1.76 22.86
C GLU A 169 9.87 -1.76 22.19
N GLU A 170 10.05 -2.52 21.11
CA GLU A 170 11.35 -2.67 20.46
C GLU A 170 11.73 -1.38 19.72
N GLU A 171 12.88 -0.82 20.07
CA GLU A 171 13.39 0.41 19.45
C GLU A 171 13.90 0.11 18.03
N ILE A 172 13.31 0.77 17.04
CA ILE A 172 13.69 0.62 15.64
C ILE A 172 13.92 1.98 14.99
N ALA A 173 14.94 2.05 14.14
CA ALA A 173 15.24 3.24 13.35
C ALA A 173 14.22 3.46 12.22
N PRO A 174 13.93 4.72 11.83
CA PRO A 174 13.10 5.00 10.67
C PRO A 174 13.71 4.43 9.39
N TYR A 175 12.84 4.04 8.48
CA TYR A 175 13.23 3.43 7.20
C TYR A 175 12.21 3.76 6.11
N ASP A 176 12.66 3.69 4.86
CA ASP A 176 11.81 3.79 3.68
C ASP A 176 11.86 2.48 2.89
N LEU A 177 10.89 1.61 3.18
CA LEU A 177 10.69 0.37 2.45
C LEU A 177 9.20 0.07 2.39
N TYR A 178 8.71 -0.18 1.18
CA TYR A 178 7.33 -0.58 0.94
C TYR A 178 7.31 -2.03 0.45
N LEU A 179 6.71 -2.92 1.24
CA LEU A 179 6.69 -4.36 0.96
C LEU A 179 6.07 -4.72 -0.41
N GLY A 180 5.02 -3.99 -0.83
CA GLY A 180 4.41 -4.17 -2.15
C GLY A 180 5.32 -3.81 -3.32
N GLY A 181 6.32 -2.95 -3.08
CA GLY A 181 7.35 -2.59 -4.07
C GLY A 181 8.49 -3.62 -4.20
N CYS A 182 8.57 -4.60 -3.29
CA CYS A 182 9.61 -5.64 -3.33
C CYS A 182 9.28 -6.74 -4.36
N SER A 183 10.23 -7.62 -4.66
CA SER A 183 9.98 -8.78 -5.53
C SER A 183 9.03 -9.79 -4.85
N VAL A 184 8.42 -10.66 -5.65
CA VAL A 184 7.60 -11.78 -5.15
C VAL A 184 8.44 -12.69 -4.23
N SER A 185 9.69 -12.98 -4.61
CA SER A 185 10.61 -13.79 -3.79
C SER A 185 10.94 -13.13 -2.45
N TYR A 186 11.11 -11.81 -2.42
CA TYR A 186 11.32 -11.07 -1.17
C TYR A 186 10.10 -11.14 -0.28
N ARG A 187 8.89 -10.92 -0.81
CA ARG A 187 7.64 -11.00 -0.03
C ARG A 187 7.42 -12.40 0.54
N ARG A 188 7.70 -13.46 -0.22
CA ARG A 188 7.65 -14.85 0.27
C ARG A 188 8.63 -15.07 1.42
N ALA A 189 9.90 -14.71 1.24
CA ALA A 189 10.93 -14.85 2.27
C ALA A 189 10.60 -14.02 3.53
N TRP A 190 10.08 -12.80 3.34
CA TRP A 190 9.61 -11.95 4.43
C TRP A 190 8.46 -12.61 5.21
N GLY A 191 7.47 -13.18 4.52
CA GLY A 191 6.35 -13.87 5.16
C GLY A 191 6.79 -15.07 5.98
N SER A 192 7.64 -15.94 5.41
CA SER A 192 8.21 -17.09 6.12
C SER A 192 9.03 -16.64 7.34
N PHE A 193 9.84 -15.58 7.21
CA PHE A 193 10.63 -15.04 8.31
C PHE A 193 9.74 -14.51 9.44
N VAL A 194 8.69 -13.74 9.11
CA VAL A 194 7.77 -13.17 10.10
C VAL A 194 7.06 -14.27 10.88
N VAL A 195 6.55 -15.30 10.21
CA VAL A 195 5.83 -16.39 10.90
C VAL A 195 6.77 -17.28 11.69
N ALA A 196 7.99 -17.56 11.19
CA ALA A 196 8.98 -18.28 11.98
C ALA A 196 9.35 -17.54 13.28
N ARG A 197 9.57 -16.22 13.19
CA ARG A 197 9.80 -15.37 14.37
C ARG A 197 8.60 -15.33 15.30
N LEU A 198 7.39 -15.39 14.76
CA LEU A 198 6.18 -15.43 15.57
C LEU A 198 6.03 -16.77 16.30
N ALA A 199 6.32 -17.88 15.62
CA ALA A 199 6.30 -19.24 16.19
C ALA A 199 7.36 -19.44 17.29
N GLU A 200 8.50 -18.74 17.21
CA GLU A 200 9.48 -18.70 18.29
C GLU A 200 8.94 -18.02 19.56
N GLU A 201 7.96 -17.13 19.41
CA GLU A 201 7.39 -16.40 20.54
C GLU A 201 6.10 -17.02 21.07
N ARG A 202 5.31 -17.71 20.23
CA ARG A 202 3.96 -18.16 20.56
C ARG A 202 3.62 -19.47 19.84
N GLU A 203 2.79 -20.29 20.48
CA GLU A 203 2.15 -21.44 19.83
C GLU A 203 1.14 -20.96 18.79
N LEU A 204 1.20 -21.51 17.58
CA LEU A 204 0.38 -21.08 16.44
C LEU A 204 -0.71 -22.07 16.06
N GLY A 205 -0.59 -23.35 16.46
CA GLY A 205 -1.59 -24.36 16.16
C GLY A 205 -2.97 -23.99 16.72
N GLY A 206 -3.95 -23.78 15.82
CA GLY A 206 -5.32 -23.40 16.19
C GLY A 206 -5.50 -21.97 16.70
N ALA A 207 -4.45 -21.14 16.69
CA ALA A 207 -4.49 -19.75 17.14
C ALA A 207 -5.16 -18.85 16.10
N VAL A 208 -6.02 -17.93 16.55
CA VAL A 208 -6.63 -16.89 15.71
C VAL A 208 -5.68 -15.69 15.61
N VAL A 209 -5.04 -15.54 14.46
CA VAL A 209 -4.13 -14.43 14.15
C VAL A 209 -4.91 -13.38 13.36
N GLU A 210 -5.23 -12.27 14.02
CA GLU A 210 -5.92 -11.15 13.41
C GLU A 210 -4.94 -10.13 12.82
N VAL A 211 -5.08 -9.82 11.52
CA VAL A 211 -4.17 -8.93 10.80
C VAL A 211 -4.86 -7.65 10.39
N HIS A 212 -4.32 -6.53 10.86
CA HIS A 212 -4.67 -5.18 10.46
C HIS A 212 -3.54 -4.53 9.64
N ALA A 213 -3.37 -5.01 8.40
CA ALA A 213 -2.34 -4.54 7.48
C ALA A 213 -2.86 -4.43 6.05
N GLY A 214 -2.07 -3.85 5.15
CA GLY A 214 -2.39 -3.81 3.72
C GLY A 214 -2.32 -5.19 3.06
N GLY A 215 -2.97 -5.35 1.92
CA GLY A 215 -3.08 -6.64 1.21
C GLY A 215 -1.75 -7.33 0.94
N ASP A 216 -0.69 -6.58 0.59
CA ASP A 216 0.65 -7.14 0.35
C ASP A 216 1.22 -7.89 1.57
N TYR A 217 0.90 -7.44 2.78
CA TYR A 217 1.31 -8.09 4.03
C TYR A 217 0.47 -9.33 4.29
N VAL A 218 -0.85 -9.22 4.13
CA VAL A 218 -1.80 -10.32 4.33
C VAL A 218 -1.49 -11.49 3.40
N GLU A 219 -1.28 -11.21 2.11
CA GLU A 219 -0.95 -12.22 1.11
C GLU A 219 0.38 -12.92 1.42
N ALA A 220 1.39 -12.17 1.90
CA ALA A 220 2.67 -12.75 2.28
C ALA A 220 2.59 -13.68 3.52
N LEU A 221 1.64 -13.44 4.43
CA LEU A 221 1.48 -14.22 5.66
C LEU A 221 0.57 -15.44 5.51
N ARG A 222 -0.36 -15.44 4.54
CA ARG A 222 -1.41 -16.47 4.42
C ARG A 222 -0.85 -17.89 4.36
N GLY A 223 0.13 -18.14 3.48
CA GLY A 223 0.75 -19.46 3.31
C GLY A 223 1.46 -19.92 4.59
N PRO A 224 2.46 -19.17 5.09
CA PRO A 224 3.21 -19.55 6.28
C PRO A 224 2.36 -19.71 7.55
N LEU A 225 1.34 -18.87 7.78
CA LEU A 225 0.43 -19.03 8.92
C LEU A 225 -0.36 -20.34 8.84
N ARG A 226 -0.87 -20.68 7.64
CA ARG A 226 -1.60 -21.93 7.41
C ARG A 226 -0.72 -23.16 7.62
N GLU A 227 0.54 -23.10 7.20
CA GLU A 227 1.53 -24.18 7.41
C GLU A 227 1.80 -24.44 8.90
N HIS A 228 1.65 -23.42 9.76
CA HIS A 228 1.77 -23.55 11.22
C HIS A 228 0.42 -23.83 11.92
N GLY A 229 -0.64 -24.11 11.16
CA GLY A 229 -1.96 -24.42 11.71
C GLY A 229 -2.73 -23.22 12.30
N ALA A 230 -2.30 -21.99 12.02
CA ALA A 230 -2.97 -20.78 12.51
C ALA A 230 -4.16 -20.36 11.62
N LEU A 231 -5.18 -19.77 12.23
CA LEU A 231 -6.36 -19.23 11.57
C LEU A 231 -6.17 -17.73 11.30
N LEU A 232 -6.08 -17.34 10.03
CA LEU A 232 -5.91 -15.95 9.63
C LEU A 232 -7.27 -15.21 9.60
N ARG A 233 -7.41 -14.17 10.41
CA ARG A 233 -8.56 -13.25 10.39
C ARG A 233 -8.16 -11.87 9.86
N VAL A 234 -8.92 -11.34 8.90
CA VAL A 234 -8.63 -10.03 8.28
C VAL A 234 -9.92 -9.19 8.30
N PRO A 235 -10.26 -8.57 9.45
CA PRO A 235 -11.58 -7.96 9.68
C PRO A 235 -11.87 -6.76 8.76
N LEU A 236 -10.83 -6.21 8.13
CA LEU A 236 -10.90 -5.02 7.28
C LEU A 236 -10.44 -5.32 5.85
N ALA A 237 -10.49 -6.59 5.43
CA ALA A 237 -10.19 -6.97 4.06
C ALA A 237 -11.11 -6.18 3.11
N ALA A 238 -10.53 -5.63 2.04
CA ALA A 238 -11.22 -4.80 1.05
C ALA A 238 -11.87 -3.49 1.57
N TYR A 239 -11.68 -3.10 2.85
CA TYR A 239 -12.19 -1.82 3.33
C TYR A 239 -11.34 -0.67 2.76
N PRO A 240 -11.94 0.34 2.13
CA PRO A 240 -11.25 1.60 1.85
C PRO A 240 -10.72 2.23 3.16
N LEU A 241 -9.68 3.05 3.05
CA LEU A 241 -9.02 3.66 4.22
C LEU A 241 -10.00 4.40 5.13
N GLY A 242 -10.92 5.18 4.58
CA GLY A 242 -11.95 5.89 5.36
C GLY A 242 -12.84 4.94 6.16
N ARG A 243 -13.32 3.84 5.55
CA ARG A 243 -14.13 2.81 6.24
C ARG A 243 -13.32 2.10 7.32
N THR A 244 -12.04 1.84 7.07
CA THR A 244 -11.09 1.30 8.05
C THR A 244 -10.95 2.22 9.27
N LEU A 245 -10.77 3.53 9.05
CA LEU A 245 -10.65 4.52 10.13
C LEU A 245 -11.97 4.70 10.90
N ALA A 246 -13.11 4.74 10.21
CA ALA A 246 -14.43 4.78 10.83
C ALA A 246 -14.68 3.55 11.71
N TRP A 247 -14.28 2.36 11.25
CA TRP A 247 -14.38 1.13 12.02
C TRP A 247 -13.60 1.20 13.33
N TYR A 248 -12.35 1.71 13.32
CA TYR A 248 -11.56 1.89 14.54
C TYR A 248 -12.19 2.90 15.50
N LYS A 249 -12.76 3.99 14.98
CA LYS A 249 -13.47 5.01 15.78
C LYS A 249 -14.71 4.42 16.45
N GLN A 250 -15.53 3.68 15.71
CA GLN A 250 -16.73 3.02 16.24
C GLN A 250 -16.39 2.02 17.35
N ARG A 251 -15.36 1.17 17.13
CA ARG A 251 -14.88 0.21 18.13
C ARG A 251 -14.28 0.90 19.37
N ARG A 252 -13.71 2.10 19.22
CA ARG A 252 -13.25 2.92 20.35
C ARG A 252 -14.42 3.48 21.16
N ALA A 253 -15.48 3.94 20.51
CA ALA A 253 -16.67 4.47 21.16
C ALA A 253 -17.44 3.38 21.94
N GLN A 254 -17.65 2.21 21.32
CA GLN A 254 -18.34 1.07 21.95
C GLN A 254 -17.60 0.51 23.18
N ALA A 255 -16.28 0.66 23.24
CA ALA A 255 -15.47 0.23 24.39
C ALA A 255 -15.50 1.25 25.55
N GLY A 256 -15.93 2.49 25.31
CA GLY A 256 -16.03 3.56 26.31
C GLY A 256 -17.37 3.61 27.04
N ASP A 257 -18.39 2.89 26.55
CA ASP A 257 -19.78 2.95 27.02
C ASP A 257 -20.20 1.72 27.85
N GLY A 258 -19.24 1.11 28.55
CA GLY A 258 -19.44 -0.10 29.37
C GLY A 258 -20.17 0.12 30.70
N GLY A 259 -21.06 1.12 30.79
CA GLY A 259 -21.86 1.40 31.98
C GLY A 259 -23.33 1.64 31.61
N ASP A 260 -24.17 0.66 31.97
CA ASP A 260 -25.64 0.68 31.96
C ASP A 260 -26.35 0.34 30.63
N ALA A 261 -26.70 -0.95 30.51
CA ALA A 261 -27.56 -1.50 29.49
C ALA A 261 -29.05 -1.26 29.81
N SER A 262 -29.54 -0.03 29.61
CA SER A 262 -30.98 0.24 29.68
C SER A 262 -31.44 1.47 28.89
N ARG A 263 -30.97 1.65 27.65
CA ARG A 263 -31.68 2.53 26.71
C ARG A 263 -31.44 2.13 25.26
N ARG A 264 -32.48 1.61 24.61
CA ARG A 264 -32.58 1.80 23.16
C ARG A 264 -32.90 3.27 22.93
N PRO A 265 -32.24 3.92 21.95
CA PRO A 265 -32.95 4.88 21.13
C PRO A 265 -32.90 4.47 19.66
N ASP A 266 -34.07 4.54 19.06
CA ASP A 266 -34.30 4.65 17.63
C ASP A 266 -33.45 5.75 17.00
N GLY A 267 -33.11 5.56 15.72
CA GLY A 267 -33.06 6.63 14.73
C GLY A 267 -31.93 7.68 14.82
N THR A 268 -31.00 7.58 13.87
CA THR A 268 -30.39 8.69 13.09
C THR A 268 -29.69 9.85 13.83
N ALA A 269 -28.36 9.88 13.76
CA ALA A 269 -27.54 11.02 13.26
C ALA A 269 -26.03 10.70 13.39
N ASP A 270 -25.39 10.32 12.28
CA ASP A 270 -23.94 10.12 12.17
C ASP A 270 -23.21 11.46 12.04
N GLY A 271 -22.98 12.14 13.17
CA GLY A 271 -22.35 13.45 13.26
C GLY A 271 -20.83 13.44 13.53
N SER A 272 -20.06 12.53 12.91
CA SER A 272 -18.60 12.60 13.03
C SER A 272 -18.05 13.84 12.29
N PRO A 273 -17.03 14.57 12.79
CA PRO A 273 -16.47 15.74 12.09
C PRO A 273 -15.99 15.44 10.66
N VAL A 274 -15.60 14.19 10.39
CA VAL A 274 -15.18 13.73 9.07
C VAL A 274 -16.37 13.38 8.16
N SER A 275 -17.48 12.84 8.73
CA SER A 275 -18.71 12.61 7.95
C SER A 275 -19.38 13.94 7.60
N VAL A 276 -19.38 14.90 8.53
CA VAL A 276 -19.87 16.27 8.32
C VAL A 276 -19.02 16.99 7.27
N ALA A 277 -17.69 17.00 7.40
CA ALA A 277 -16.82 17.63 6.39
C ALA A 277 -16.95 16.98 5.00
N THR A 278 -17.18 15.65 4.94
CA THR A 278 -17.45 14.95 3.67
C THR A 278 -18.81 15.34 3.12
N ALA A 279 -19.86 15.36 3.95
CA ALA A 279 -21.21 15.74 3.55
C ALA A 279 -21.27 17.21 3.09
N ASP A 280 -20.60 18.12 3.79
CA ASP A 280 -20.48 19.53 3.42
C ASP A 280 -19.74 19.70 2.10
N MET A 281 -18.65 18.93 1.90
CA MET A 281 -17.90 18.96 0.64
C MET A 281 -18.72 18.39 -0.51
N VAL A 282 -19.44 17.28 -0.31
CA VAL A 282 -20.36 16.70 -1.29
C VAL A 282 -21.48 17.69 -1.63
N ALA A 283 -22.10 18.31 -0.62
CA ALA A 283 -23.14 19.31 -0.81
C ALA A 283 -22.62 20.52 -1.59
N GLY A 284 -21.43 21.02 -1.23
CA GLY A 284 -20.78 22.14 -1.91
C GLY A 284 -20.46 21.83 -3.38
N LEU A 285 -19.91 20.65 -3.68
CA LEU A 285 -19.58 20.23 -5.04
C LEU A 285 -20.84 19.88 -5.87
N SER A 286 -21.93 19.51 -5.19
CA SER A 286 -23.23 19.22 -5.82
C SER A 286 -24.07 20.49 -6.08
N ASP A 287 -23.68 21.65 -5.54
CA ASP A 287 -24.42 22.90 -5.71
C ASP A 287 -24.13 23.56 -7.07
N ARG A 288 -25.00 23.28 -8.04
CA ARG A 288 -24.90 23.82 -9.41
C ARG A 288 -24.97 25.35 -9.47
N ARG A 289 -25.47 26.04 -8.43
CA ARG A 289 -25.49 27.51 -8.39
C ARG A 289 -24.08 28.11 -8.37
N GLY A 290 -23.09 27.35 -7.88
CA GLY A 290 -21.68 27.74 -7.88
C GLY A 290 -20.91 27.35 -9.14
N ALA A 291 -21.57 26.75 -10.15
CA ALA A 291 -20.89 26.24 -11.33
C ALA A 291 -20.42 27.38 -12.25
N LEU A 292 -19.14 27.37 -12.58
CA LEU A 292 -18.51 28.32 -13.50
C LEU A 292 -18.33 27.67 -14.87
N THR A 293 -18.64 28.41 -15.94
CA THR A 293 -18.22 28.02 -17.29
C THR A 293 -16.70 28.14 -17.43
N PRO A 294 -16.07 27.43 -18.38
CA PRO A 294 -14.64 27.58 -18.67
C PRO A 294 -14.21 29.02 -18.94
N GLU A 295 -15.05 29.82 -19.61
CA GLU A 295 -14.81 31.24 -19.86
C GLU A 295 -14.72 32.04 -18.54
N LEU A 296 -15.73 31.93 -17.67
CA LEU A 296 -15.74 32.62 -16.38
C LEU A 296 -14.62 32.12 -15.45
N LEU A 297 -14.28 30.84 -15.53
CA LEU A 297 -13.23 30.25 -14.70
C LEU A 297 -11.85 30.87 -14.98
N ARG A 298 -11.55 31.20 -16.24
CA ARG A 298 -10.27 31.82 -16.64
C ARG A 298 -10.06 33.20 -16.01
N THR A 299 -11.12 33.93 -15.74
CA THR A 299 -11.06 35.26 -15.11
C THR A 299 -11.19 35.21 -13.58
N ARG A 300 -11.63 34.08 -13.00
CA ARG A 300 -11.88 33.91 -11.56
C ARG A 300 -10.67 33.41 -10.77
N LYS A 301 -9.55 34.16 -10.78
CA LYS A 301 -8.34 33.78 -10.03
C LYS A 301 -8.46 33.95 -8.51
N GLN A 302 -9.18 34.99 -8.08
CA GLN A 302 -9.40 35.30 -6.67
C GLN A 302 -10.31 34.23 -6.03
N GLY A 303 -9.91 33.70 -4.87
CA GLY A 303 -10.61 32.59 -4.20
C GLY A 303 -10.27 31.20 -4.72
N LEU A 304 -9.64 31.07 -5.91
CA LEU A 304 -9.19 29.78 -6.47
C LEU A 304 -7.67 29.58 -6.41
N SER A 305 -6.92 30.56 -5.90
CA SER A 305 -5.46 30.44 -5.70
C SER A 305 -5.10 29.66 -4.41
N VAL A 306 -5.94 28.71 -4.02
CA VAL A 306 -5.82 27.88 -2.81
C VAL A 306 -6.02 26.39 -3.17
N PRO A 307 -5.61 25.46 -2.29
CA PRO A 307 -5.96 24.05 -2.42
C PRO A 307 -7.47 23.83 -2.27
N GLY A 308 -7.96 22.73 -2.82
CA GLY A 308 -9.38 22.39 -2.71
C GLY A 308 -9.81 21.23 -3.59
N MET A 309 -11.12 21.03 -3.63
CA MET A 309 -11.77 20.04 -4.48
C MET A 309 -12.60 20.72 -5.58
N TYR A 310 -12.85 19.99 -6.66
CA TYR A 310 -13.69 20.45 -7.76
C TYR A 310 -14.45 19.29 -8.38
N SER A 311 -15.61 19.60 -8.96
CA SER A 311 -16.46 18.69 -9.71
C SER A 311 -16.75 19.28 -11.09
N TRP A 312 -16.48 18.50 -12.13
CA TRP A 312 -16.88 18.83 -13.50
C TRP A 312 -18.27 18.30 -13.77
N TRP A 313 -19.09 19.18 -14.32
CA TRP A 313 -20.47 18.94 -14.72
C TRP A 313 -20.57 18.96 -16.24
N VAL A 314 -21.48 18.16 -16.77
CA VAL A 314 -21.83 18.15 -18.19
C VAL A 314 -23.30 18.53 -18.37
N ASP A 315 -23.61 19.21 -19.47
CA ASP A 315 -24.98 19.41 -19.93
C ASP A 315 -25.57 18.15 -20.60
N ALA A 316 -26.82 18.22 -21.06
CA ALA A 316 -27.48 17.06 -21.65
C ALA A 316 -26.90 16.63 -23.00
N ALA A 317 -26.44 17.58 -23.82
CA ALA A 317 -25.84 17.27 -25.12
C ALA A 317 -24.49 16.57 -24.93
N GLY A 318 -23.63 17.11 -24.06
CA GLY A 318 -22.35 16.52 -23.75
C GLY A 318 -22.48 15.16 -23.03
N ALA A 319 -23.51 14.97 -22.19
CA ALA A 319 -23.81 13.65 -21.62
C ALA A 319 -24.13 12.61 -22.72
N GLY A 320 -24.89 13.02 -23.74
CA GLY A 320 -25.17 12.20 -24.92
C GLY A 320 -23.92 11.82 -25.71
N ASP A 321 -23.02 12.78 -25.94
CA ASP A 321 -21.74 12.54 -26.62
C ASP A 321 -20.85 11.57 -25.82
N LEU A 322 -20.73 11.79 -24.50
CA LEU A 322 -19.97 10.90 -23.61
C LEU A 322 -20.56 9.49 -23.59
N GLY A 323 -21.88 9.39 -23.52
CA GLY A 323 -22.57 8.11 -23.51
C GLY A 323 -22.41 7.33 -24.80
N SER A 324 -22.40 8.02 -25.94
CA SER A 324 -22.13 7.43 -27.25
C SER A 324 -20.72 6.82 -27.30
N GLY A 325 -19.69 7.56 -26.87
CA GLY A 325 -18.31 7.05 -26.85
C GLY A 325 -18.07 5.93 -25.83
N LEU A 326 -18.80 5.94 -24.70
CA LEU A 326 -18.71 4.91 -23.66
C LEU A 326 -19.60 3.68 -23.94
N GLY A 327 -20.51 3.75 -24.92
CA GLY A 327 -21.49 2.70 -25.19
C GLY A 327 -22.47 2.47 -24.03
N ALA A 328 -22.76 3.52 -23.24
CA ALA A 328 -23.62 3.45 -22.07
C ALA A 328 -24.28 4.80 -21.81
N ARG A 329 -25.48 4.81 -21.21
CA ARG A 329 -26.15 6.07 -20.85
C ARG A 329 -25.38 6.80 -19.76
N ILE A 330 -25.12 8.09 -19.98
CA ILE A 330 -24.55 9.03 -19.01
C ILE A 330 -25.61 10.08 -18.73
N GLU A 331 -25.91 10.33 -17.44
CA GLU A 331 -26.85 11.39 -17.06
C GLU A 331 -26.17 12.76 -17.11
N PRO A 332 -26.91 13.83 -17.46
CA PRO A 332 -26.44 15.20 -17.29
C PRO A 332 -26.18 15.48 -15.80
N GLY A 333 -25.05 16.07 -15.46
CA GLY A 333 -24.66 16.22 -14.06
C GLY A 333 -23.16 16.10 -13.84
N VAL A 334 -22.77 15.73 -12.62
CA VAL A 334 -21.36 15.54 -12.24
C VAL A 334 -20.79 14.33 -12.98
N VAL A 335 -19.74 14.54 -13.77
CA VAL A 335 -19.05 13.48 -14.53
C VAL A 335 -17.68 13.14 -13.97
N TYR A 336 -17.06 14.07 -13.23
CA TYR A 336 -15.73 13.87 -12.65
C TYR A 336 -15.53 14.72 -11.40
N VAL A 337 -14.82 14.18 -10.41
CA VAL A 337 -14.40 14.90 -9.19
C VAL A 337 -12.90 14.73 -8.98
N GLY A 338 -12.23 15.78 -8.50
CA GLY A 338 -10.81 15.71 -8.13
C GLY A 338 -10.39 16.81 -7.17
N GLN A 339 -9.09 16.86 -6.87
CA GLN A 339 -8.49 17.88 -6.00
C GLN A 339 -7.29 18.59 -6.63
N ALA A 340 -6.93 19.72 -6.01
CA ALA A 340 -5.69 20.42 -6.24
C ALA A 340 -5.01 20.77 -4.91
N GLY A 341 -3.69 20.59 -4.85
CA GLY A 341 -2.88 21.03 -3.72
C GLY A 341 -2.76 20.02 -2.57
N ALA A 342 -3.30 18.80 -2.72
CA ALA A 342 -3.13 17.77 -1.68
C ALA A 342 -1.65 17.38 -1.51
N THR A 343 -1.27 17.10 -0.27
CA THR A 343 0.06 16.60 0.07
C THR A 343 0.30 15.24 -0.62
N ARG A 344 1.42 15.13 -1.34
CA ARG A 344 1.71 13.94 -2.15
C ARG A 344 1.96 12.74 -1.26
N GLN A 345 1.04 11.78 -1.27
CA GLN A 345 1.12 10.56 -0.45
C GLN A 345 2.48 9.82 -0.58
N ARG A 346 3.07 9.80 -1.78
CA ARG A 346 4.38 9.14 -2.03
C ARG A 346 5.61 9.93 -1.59
N SER A 347 5.61 11.26 -1.60
CA SER A 347 6.80 12.05 -1.20
C SER A 347 6.64 12.80 0.13
N GLY A 348 5.42 12.91 0.67
CA GLY A 348 5.12 13.79 1.82
C GLY A 348 5.24 15.29 1.50
N ALA A 349 5.66 15.63 0.27
CA ALA A 349 5.81 17.02 -0.14
C ALA A 349 4.43 17.66 -0.33
N ARG A 350 4.25 18.82 0.28
CA ARG A 350 3.10 19.69 0.03
C ARG A 350 3.13 20.11 -1.44
N SER A 351 2.02 19.96 -2.15
CA SER A 351 1.90 20.45 -3.52
C SER A 351 1.63 21.95 -3.47
N ASP A 352 2.37 22.73 -4.24
CA ASP A 352 2.16 24.15 -4.51
C ASP A 352 0.95 24.44 -5.42
N ASN A 353 0.40 23.40 -6.05
CA ASN A 353 -0.71 23.52 -6.97
C ASN A 353 -2.00 24.04 -6.29
N THR A 354 -2.76 24.84 -7.01
CA THR A 354 -4.00 25.48 -6.56
C THR A 354 -5.17 25.05 -7.43
N LEU A 355 -6.40 25.31 -7.01
CA LEU A 355 -7.60 25.10 -7.83
C LEU A 355 -7.46 25.80 -9.19
N PHE A 356 -7.05 27.07 -9.20
CA PHE A 356 -6.85 27.82 -10.45
C PHE A 356 -5.75 27.19 -11.33
N GLY A 357 -4.60 26.84 -10.74
CA GLY A 357 -3.49 26.22 -11.47
C GLY A 357 -3.88 24.87 -12.09
N ARG A 358 -4.64 24.06 -11.36
CA ARG A 358 -5.14 22.77 -11.85
C ARG A 358 -6.22 22.94 -12.92
N LEU A 359 -7.26 23.72 -12.63
CA LEU A 359 -8.43 23.83 -13.50
C LEU A 359 -8.10 24.59 -14.79
N VAL A 360 -7.51 25.77 -14.69
CA VAL A 360 -7.20 26.61 -15.86
C VAL A 360 -5.91 26.14 -16.51
N GLY A 361 -4.83 25.99 -15.74
CA GLY A 361 -3.52 25.66 -16.28
C GLY A 361 -3.41 24.25 -16.84
N MET A 362 -4.02 23.25 -16.20
CA MET A 362 -3.83 21.83 -16.56
C MET A 362 -5.03 21.22 -17.28
N HIS A 363 -6.26 21.51 -16.87
CA HIS A 363 -7.45 20.92 -17.52
C HIS A 363 -7.87 21.71 -18.76
N LEU A 364 -8.04 23.03 -18.65
CA LEU A 364 -8.50 23.86 -19.77
C LEU A 364 -7.37 24.20 -20.75
N GLY A 365 -6.16 24.51 -20.27
CA GLY A 365 -5.02 24.91 -21.09
C GLY A 365 -4.01 23.81 -21.42
N GLY A 366 -4.23 22.58 -20.97
CA GLY A 366 -3.29 21.47 -21.13
C GLY A 366 -3.55 20.60 -22.36
N ARG A 367 -2.58 19.75 -22.70
CA ARG A 367 -2.80 18.60 -23.60
C ARG A 367 -3.47 17.44 -22.85
N ALA A 368 -4.13 16.54 -23.58
CA ALA A 368 -4.76 15.34 -23.02
C ALA A 368 -3.84 14.57 -22.06
N ASP A 369 -2.54 14.48 -22.34
CA ASP A 369 -1.58 13.73 -21.51
C ASP A 369 -1.25 14.37 -20.16
N PHE A 370 -1.46 15.68 -20.01
CA PHE A 370 -1.13 16.42 -18.78
C PHE A 370 -2.25 16.40 -17.73
N SER A 371 -3.44 15.93 -18.09
CA SER A 371 -4.59 15.83 -17.19
C SER A 371 -5.26 14.47 -17.30
N THR A 372 -5.45 13.81 -16.15
CA THR A 372 -6.20 12.55 -16.11
C THR A 372 -7.65 12.73 -16.57
N PHE A 373 -8.25 13.88 -16.28
CA PHE A 373 -9.62 14.19 -16.70
C PHE A 373 -9.68 14.45 -18.21
N ARG A 374 -8.79 15.30 -18.72
CA ARG A 374 -8.74 15.62 -20.15
C ARG A 374 -8.43 14.39 -21.01
N LEU A 375 -7.53 13.53 -20.54
CA LEU A 375 -7.29 12.22 -21.14
C LEU A 375 -8.56 11.36 -21.21
N SER A 376 -9.37 11.32 -20.14
CA SER A 376 -10.62 10.58 -20.15
C SER A 376 -11.58 11.12 -21.21
N LEU A 377 -11.72 12.45 -21.31
CA LEU A 377 -12.58 13.08 -22.33
C LEU A 377 -12.07 12.80 -23.74
N ALA A 378 -10.78 13.03 -23.99
CA ALA A 378 -10.15 12.80 -25.29
C ALA A 378 -10.37 11.35 -25.77
N ALA A 379 -10.12 10.38 -24.89
CA ALA A 379 -10.28 8.97 -25.21
C ALA A 379 -11.73 8.55 -25.51
N VAL A 380 -12.71 9.23 -24.91
CA VAL A 380 -14.15 8.95 -25.13
C VAL A 380 -14.69 9.66 -26.36
N LEU A 381 -14.25 10.90 -26.61
CA LEU A 381 -14.87 11.79 -27.59
C LEU A 381 -14.18 11.80 -28.96
N VAL A 382 -13.02 11.15 -29.11
CA VAL A 382 -12.22 11.21 -30.35
C VAL A 382 -13.02 10.91 -31.61
N GLU A 383 -13.80 9.83 -31.61
CA GLU A 383 -14.63 9.45 -32.77
C GLU A 383 -15.78 10.44 -32.99
N ARG A 384 -16.41 10.90 -31.90
CA ARG A 384 -17.56 11.81 -31.95
C ARG A 384 -17.20 13.18 -32.48
N LEU A 385 -16.03 13.68 -32.11
CA LEU A 385 -15.53 14.98 -32.55
C LEU A 385 -14.99 14.95 -33.99
N GLY A 386 -14.92 13.78 -34.64
CA GLY A 386 -14.22 13.63 -35.92
C GLY A 386 -12.75 14.05 -35.83
N ALA A 387 -12.21 14.05 -34.61
CA ALA A 387 -10.93 14.61 -34.26
C ALA A 387 -9.84 13.56 -34.46
N THR A 388 -8.69 13.98 -34.98
CA THR A 388 -7.51 13.12 -34.93
C THR A 388 -6.94 13.10 -33.51
N ARG A 389 -6.24 12.03 -33.17
CA ARG A 389 -5.61 11.92 -31.86
C ARG A 389 -4.58 13.04 -31.68
N GLY A 390 -4.79 13.89 -30.67
CA GLY A 390 -3.99 15.09 -30.44
C GLY A 390 -4.60 16.40 -30.96
N ASP A 391 -5.80 16.37 -31.56
CA ASP A 391 -6.58 17.57 -31.85
C ASP A 391 -7.15 18.18 -30.55
N GLU A 392 -6.31 18.98 -29.91
CA GLU A 392 -6.64 19.67 -28.67
C GLU A 392 -7.64 20.80 -28.88
N ALA A 393 -7.82 21.31 -30.11
CA ALA A 393 -8.72 22.41 -30.40
C ALA A 393 -10.18 21.95 -30.33
N ALA A 394 -10.51 20.86 -31.02
CA ALA A 394 -11.85 20.27 -31.00
C ALA A 394 -12.28 19.86 -29.58
N LEU A 395 -11.36 19.25 -28.81
CA LEU A 395 -11.63 18.89 -27.42
C LEU A 395 -11.83 20.14 -26.55
N SER A 396 -11.02 21.18 -26.73
CA SER A 396 -11.16 22.42 -25.98
C SER A 396 -12.50 23.09 -26.26
N GLU A 397 -12.92 23.16 -27.53
CA GLU A 397 -14.20 23.71 -27.93
C GLU A 397 -15.36 22.92 -27.32
N TRP A 398 -15.29 21.59 -27.33
CA TRP A 398 -16.29 20.74 -26.70
C TRP A 398 -16.37 20.99 -25.18
N MET A 399 -15.21 21.08 -24.51
CA MET A 399 -15.15 21.38 -23.08
C MET A 399 -15.74 22.76 -22.77
N GLU A 400 -15.47 23.77 -23.59
CA GLU A 400 -16.04 25.12 -23.45
C GLU A 400 -17.55 25.14 -23.59
N ARG A 401 -18.08 24.35 -24.53
CA ARG A 401 -19.51 24.30 -24.82
C ARG A 401 -20.31 23.53 -23.78
N HIS A 402 -19.80 22.39 -23.32
CA HIS A 402 -20.60 21.41 -22.58
C HIS A 402 -20.28 21.28 -21.10
N LEU A 403 -19.15 21.82 -20.63
CA LEU A 403 -18.73 21.66 -19.25
C LEU A 403 -18.96 22.91 -18.40
N SER A 404 -19.20 22.67 -17.13
CA SER A 404 -19.05 23.66 -16.07
C SER A 404 -18.37 23.04 -14.86
N VAL A 405 -17.84 23.86 -13.96
CA VAL A 405 -17.09 23.37 -12.80
C VAL A 405 -17.52 24.08 -11.54
N VAL A 406 -17.74 23.30 -10.48
CA VAL A 406 -17.85 23.80 -9.12
C VAL A 406 -16.52 23.55 -8.43
N ALA A 407 -16.00 24.55 -7.72
CA ALA A 407 -14.74 24.46 -6.99
C ALA A 407 -14.92 24.94 -5.54
N VAL A 408 -14.52 24.11 -4.58
CA VAL A 408 -14.65 24.36 -3.15
C VAL A 408 -13.27 24.37 -2.53
N ALA A 409 -12.92 25.48 -1.88
CA ALA A 409 -11.64 25.62 -1.19
C ALA A 409 -11.56 24.67 0.01
N ALA A 410 -10.41 24.01 0.18
CA ALA A 410 -10.12 23.16 1.32
C ALA A 410 -8.68 23.46 1.79
N PRO A 411 -8.49 24.33 2.80
CA PRO A 411 -7.16 24.78 3.21
C PRO A 411 -6.27 23.66 3.78
N ASP A 412 -6.89 22.64 4.38
CA ASP A 412 -6.18 21.47 4.90
C ASP A 412 -5.67 20.57 3.76
N ARG A 413 -4.41 20.76 3.38
CA ARG A 413 -3.73 19.99 2.33
C ARG A 413 -3.44 18.55 2.74
N ASP A 414 -3.30 18.31 4.04
CA ASP A 414 -2.85 17.03 4.57
C ASP A 414 -4.02 16.04 4.64
N GLY A 415 -5.24 16.53 4.94
CA GLY A 415 -6.49 15.77 4.85
C GLY A 415 -7.12 15.67 3.45
N LEU A 416 -6.72 16.54 2.51
CA LEU A 416 -7.39 16.67 1.20
C LEU A 416 -7.40 15.39 0.34
N ALA A 417 -6.35 14.58 0.39
CA ALA A 417 -6.29 13.32 -0.37
C ALA A 417 -7.24 12.25 0.19
N GLU A 418 -7.46 12.25 1.51
CA GLU A 418 -8.41 11.33 2.15
C GLU A 418 -9.84 11.79 1.89
N LEU A 419 -10.09 13.09 2.02
CA LEU A 419 -11.37 13.72 1.68
C LEU A 419 -11.73 13.47 0.21
N GLU A 420 -10.78 13.57 -0.72
CA GLU A 420 -10.98 13.22 -2.13
C GLU A 420 -11.54 11.82 -2.29
N GLY A 421 -10.96 10.83 -1.62
CA GLY A 421 -11.42 9.45 -1.70
C GLY A 421 -12.86 9.26 -1.21
N MET A 422 -13.23 9.91 -0.10
CA MET A 422 -14.58 9.80 0.47
C MET A 422 -15.63 10.53 -0.38
N VAL A 423 -15.32 11.74 -0.85
CA VAL A 423 -16.21 12.54 -1.70
C VAL A 423 -16.41 11.87 -3.05
N VAL A 424 -15.34 11.36 -3.68
CA VAL A 424 -15.42 10.64 -4.96
C VAL A 424 -16.26 9.36 -4.82
N ALA A 425 -16.12 8.62 -3.71
CA ALA A 425 -16.94 7.45 -3.45
C ALA A 425 -18.43 7.81 -3.23
N ALA A 426 -18.71 8.92 -2.54
CA ALA A 426 -20.07 9.36 -2.25
C ALA A 426 -20.81 9.92 -3.48
N MET A 427 -20.11 10.66 -4.34
CA MET A 427 -20.69 11.24 -5.56
C MET A 427 -20.72 10.26 -6.75
N ASP A 428 -19.94 9.18 -6.68
CA ASP A 428 -19.80 8.12 -7.69
C ASP A 428 -19.74 8.60 -9.16
N PRO A 429 -18.93 9.62 -9.51
CA PRO A 429 -18.91 10.16 -10.87
C PRO A 429 -18.45 9.13 -11.91
N PRO A 430 -19.07 9.08 -13.10
CA PRO A 430 -18.83 8.03 -14.10
C PRO A 430 -17.42 8.01 -14.69
N LEU A 431 -16.71 9.15 -14.71
CA LEU A 431 -15.37 9.25 -15.32
C LEU A 431 -14.22 9.11 -14.33
N ASN A 432 -14.49 8.97 -13.03
CA ASN A 432 -13.47 8.60 -12.05
C ASN A 432 -13.17 7.10 -12.14
N LEU A 433 -11.88 6.72 -12.12
CA LEU A 433 -11.43 5.32 -12.10
C LEU A 433 -10.78 4.90 -10.78
N ARG A 434 -10.60 5.84 -9.84
CA ARG A 434 -10.02 5.61 -8.52
C ARG A 434 -11.04 6.01 -7.47
N HIS A 435 -11.00 5.33 -6.32
CA HIS A 435 -11.90 5.55 -5.18
C HIS A 435 -13.38 5.20 -5.43
N VAL A 436 -13.68 4.55 -6.55
CA VAL A 436 -15.02 4.10 -6.95
C VAL A 436 -14.98 2.63 -7.38
N GLU A 437 -16.12 1.97 -7.34
CA GLU A 437 -16.26 0.59 -7.81
C GLU A 437 -16.09 0.48 -9.32
N SER A 438 -15.63 -0.70 -9.76
CA SER A 438 -15.44 -1.00 -11.18
C SER A 438 -16.77 -1.34 -11.84
N THR A 439 -17.29 -0.43 -12.66
CA THR A 439 -18.50 -0.62 -13.48
C THR A 439 -18.14 -0.95 -14.93
N SER A 440 -19.11 -1.39 -15.74
CA SER A 440 -18.92 -1.56 -17.20
C SER A 440 -18.43 -0.27 -17.87
N VAL A 441 -19.04 0.87 -17.51
CA VAL A 441 -18.65 2.22 -17.97
C VAL A 441 -17.18 2.51 -17.66
N ARG A 442 -16.75 2.26 -16.42
CA ARG A 442 -15.37 2.54 -15.98
C ARG A 442 -14.34 1.58 -16.59
N ARG A 443 -14.71 0.31 -16.79
CA ARG A 443 -13.86 -0.64 -17.52
C ARG A 443 -13.65 -0.19 -18.96
N ARG A 444 -14.74 0.19 -19.65
CA ARG A 444 -14.67 0.72 -21.02
C ARG A 444 -13.82 1.98 -21.09
N LEU A 445 -14.01 2.93 -20.17
CA LEU A 445 -13.16 4.12 -20.08
C LEU A 445 -11.67 3.76 -19.88
N GLY A 446 -11.38 2.76 -19.04
CA GLY A 446 -10.01 2.24 -18.85
C GLY A 446 -9.39 1.69 -20.13
N GLU A 447 -10.15 0.95 -20.92
CA GLU A 447 -9.74 0.42 -22.22
C GLU A 447 -9.46 1.54 -23.23
N LEU A 448 -10.39 2.49 -23.37
CA LEU A 448 -10.24 3.65 -24.26
C LEU A 448 -8.99 4.47 -23.91
N ARG A 449 -8.75 4.72 -22.61
CA ARG A 449 -7.54 5.41 -22.15
C ARG A 449 -6.26 4.64 -22.41
N LYS A 450 -6.31 3.30 -22.40
CA LYS A 450 -5.15 2.46 -22.73
C LYS A 450 -4.87 2.51 -24.23
N ALA A 451 -5.90 2.41 -25.07
CA ALA A 451 -5.78 2.57 -26.51
C ALA A 451 -5.22 3.95 -26.88
N TRP A 452 -5.72 5.01 -26.24
CA TRP A 452 -5.19 6.38 -26.36
C TRP A 452 -3.76 6.55 -25.85
N ARG A 453 -3.13 5.58 -25.17
CA ARG A 453 -1.70 5.70 -24.83
C ARG A 453 -0.81 4.83 -25.70
N SER A 454 -1.40 3.90 -26.44
CA SER A 454 -0.68 2.85 -27.16
C SER A 454 -0.56 3.09 -28.66
N GLY A 455 -1.51 3.79 -29.29
CA GLY A 455 -1.25 4.38 -30.62
C GLY A 455 -0.39 5.63 -30.52
#